data_AF-A0A9D7X7U2-F1
#
_entry.id   AF-A0A9D7X7U2-F1
#
_cell.length_a   1.000
_cell.length_b   1.000
_cell.length_c   1.000
_cell.angle_alpha   90.00
_cell.angle_beta   90.00
_cell.angle_gamma   90.00
#
_symmetry.space_group_name_H-M   'P 1'
#
loop_
_entity.id
_entity.type
_entity.pdbx_description
1 polymer ?
#
loop_
_entity_poly.entity_id
_entity_poly.type
_entity_poly.pdbx_seq_one_letter_code
_entity_poly.pdbx_strand_id
1 'polypeptide(L)'
;MSTVGGALIGEYNGSGNLIREYVYANGEPLAQIDAGSPETILYLHTDHLLTARYATNAGGSTVWSWDSGAFGKEAPTGSATVNLRFPGQYFDSETGLHYNWHRYYDPATGRYITRDPLVVNPHI
;
A
#
# COMPACT_ATOMS: atom_id res chain seq x y z
N MET A 1 5.27 2.05 -11.04
CA MET A 1 4.04 1.45 -10.49
C MET A 1 3.01 1.30 -11.61
N SER A 2 2.21 0.24 -11.60
CA SER A 2 1.09 0.02 -12.52
C SER A 2 -0.20 -0.17 -11.74
N THR A 3 -1.31 0.40 -12.22
CA THR A 3 -2.61 0.37 -11.53
C THR A 3 -3.74 -0.05 -12.47
N VAL A 4 -4.73 -0.77 -11.96
CA VAL A 4 -5.99 -1.07 -12.66
C VAL A 4 -7.16 -0.70 -11.75
N GLY A 5 -8.07 0.15 -12.24
CA GLY A 5 -9.27 0.55 -11.49
C GLY A 5 -9.02 1.23 -10.14
N GLY A 6 -7.87 1.89 -9.95
CA GLY A 6 -7.50 2.50 -8.65
C GLY A 6 -6.56 1.65 -7.80
N ALA A 7 -6.48 0.34 -8.05
CA ALA A 7 -5.65 -0.58 -7.28
C ALA A 7 -4.23 -0.67 -7.86
N LEU A 8 -3.20 -0.61 -7.00
CA LEU A 8 -1.81 -0.85 -7.37
C LEU A 8 -1.61 -2.35 -7.62
N ILE A 9 -1.31 -2.74 -8.85
CA ILE A 9 -1.13 -4.14 -9.25
C ILE A 9 0.33 -4.54 -9.43
N GLY A 10 1.26 -3.59 -9.59
CA GLY A 10 2.66 -3.90 -9.79
C GLY A 10 3.64 -2.77 -9.49
N GLU A 11 4.79 -3.13 -8.94
CA GLU A 11 5.96 -2.29 -8.71
C GLU A 11 7.10 -2.73 -9.65
N TYR A 12 7.77 -1.75 -10.26
CA TYR A 12 8.85 -2.00 -11.21
C TYR A 12 10.02 -1.08 -10.87
N ASN A 13 11.24 -1.54 -11.10
CA ASN A 13 12.42 -0.71 -10.94
C ASN A 13 12.57 0.31 -12.08
N GLY A 14 13.58 1.19 -12.01
CA GLY A 14 13.84 2.20 -13.03
C GLY A 14 14.18 1.65 -14.43
N SER A 15 14.48 0.36 -14.55
CA SER A 15 14.72 -0.34 -15.82
C SER A 15 13.49 -1.09 -16.34
N GLY A 16 12.35 -1.04 -15.63
CA GLY A 16 11.11 -1.73 -16.00
C GLY A 16 11.06 -3.20 -15.58
N ASN A 17 12.02 -3.69 -14.79
CA ASN A 17 11.95 -5.05 -14.24
C ASN A 17 10.96 -5.09 -13.08
N LEU A 18 10.15 -6.15 -13.02
CA LEU A 18 9.20 -6.37 -11.95
C LEU A 18 9.92 -6.53 -10.61
N ILE A 19 9.43 -5.82 -9.60
CA ILE A 19 9.84 -5.97 -8.19
C ILE A 19 8.76 -6.79 -7.46
N ARG A 20 7.49 -6.48 -7.72
CA ARG A 20 6.37 -7.04 -6.97
C ARG A 20 5.05 -6.91 -7.70
N GLU A 21 4.17 -7.88 -7.52
CA GLU A 21 2.76 -7.82 -7.93
C GLU A 21 1.83 -7.93 -6.73
N TYR A 22 0.62 -7.40 -6.88
CA TYR A 22 -0.45 -7.48 -5.89
C TYR A 22 -1.69 -8.12 -6.51
N VAL A 23 -2.23 -9.11 -5.81
CA VAL A 23 -3.44 -9.83 -6.22
C VAL A 23 -4.61 -9.33 -5.40
N TYR A 24 -5.70 -8.94 -6.07
CA TYR A 24 -6.93 -8.45 -5.43
C TYR A 24 -8.13 -9.31 -5.80
N ALA A 25 -9.10 -9.39 -4.90
CA ALA A 25 -10.45 -9.86 -5.19
C ALA A 25 -11.48 -8.88 -4.62
N ASN A 26 -12.41 -8.42 -5.46
CA ASN A 26 -13.46 -7.46 -5.05
C ASN A 26 -12.92 -6.19 -4.33
N GLY A 27 -11.70 -5.75 -4.68
CA GLY A 27 -11.04 -4.60 -4.06
C GLY A 27 -10.22 -4.93 -2.80
N GLU A 28 -10.31 -6.15 -2.28
CA GLU A 28 -9.49 -6.61 -1.15
C GLU A 28 -8.13 -7.12 -1.64
N PRO A 29 -7.00 -6.62 -1.11
CA PRO A 29 -5.68 -7.20 -1.39
C PRO A 29 -5.54 -8.57 -0.70
N LEU A 30 -5.31 -9.61 -1.49
CA LEU A 30 -5.18 -11.00 -1.01
C LEU A 30 -3.74 -11.48 -0.92
N ALA A 31 -2.89 -11.04 -1.84
CA ALA A 31 -1.51 -11.49 -1.87
C ALA A 31 -0.57 -10.44 -2.45
N GLN A 32 0.68 -10.53 -2.00
CA GLN A 32 1.83 -9.87 -2.59
C GLN A 32 2.77 -10.94 -3.12
N ILE A 33 3.24 -10.79 -4.36
CA ILE A 33 4.20 -11.68 -5.00
C ILE A 33 5.46 -10.87 -5.26
N ASP A 34 6.52 -11.11 -4.49
CA ASP A 34 7.82 -10.51 -4.70
C ASP A 34 8.58 -11.27 -5.81
N ALA A 35 9.03 -10.53 -6.82
CA ALA A 35 9.75 -11.08 -7.96
C ALA A 35 11.11 -11.67 -7.52
N GLY A 36 11.47 -12.82 -8.09
CA GLY A 36 12.67 -13.55 -7.73
C GLY A 36 12.71 -14.92 -8.41
N SER A 37 13.74 -15.72 -8.10
CA SER A 37 13.80 -17.11 -8.52
C SER A 37 14.25 -17.99 -7.33
N PRO A 38 13.33 -18.62 -6.60
CA PRO A 38 11.86 -18.57 -6.79
C PRO A 38 11.25 -17.23 -6.36
N GLU A 39 10.04 -16.95 -6.84
CA GLU A 39 9.18 -15.87 -6.32
C GLU A 39 8.78 -16.15 -4.87
N THR A 40 8.51 -15.08 -4.12
CA THR A 40 8.02 -15.18 -2.73
C THR A 40 6.60 -14.66 -2.64
N ILE A 41 5.69 -15.47 -2.11
CA ILE A 41 4.28 -15.11 -1.92
C ILE A 41 4.02 -14.79 -0.44
N LEU A 42 3.45 -13.61 -0.20
CA LEU A 42 2.89 -13.22 1.09
C LEU A 42 1.37 -13.15 0.97
N TYR A 43 0.67 -13.79 1.91
CA TYR A 43 -0.78 -13.75 2.01
C TYR A 43 -1.19 -12.58 2.91
N LEU A 44 -1.94 -11.63 2.37
CA LEU A 44 -2.34 -10.41 3.04
C LEU A 44 -3.67 -10.63 3.77
N HIS A 45 -3.75 -10.15 5.01
CA HIS A 45 -4.93 -10.25 5.85
C HIS A 45 -5.41 -8.84 6.18
N THR A 46 -6.64 -8.53 5.79
CA THR A 46 -7.19 -7.17 5.92
C THR A 46 -8.15 -7.02 7.10
N ASP A 47 -8.33 -5.78 7.56
CA ASP A 47 -9.43 -5.42 8.44
C ASP A 47 -10.72 -5.10 7.65
N HIS A 48 -11.79 -4.75 8.36
CA HIS A 48 -13.08 -4.39 7.74
C HIS A 48 -13.02 -3.16 6.80
N LEU A 49 -11.94 -2.38 6.83
CA LEU A 49 -11.70 -1.26 5.92
C LEU A 49 -10.85 -1.67 4.72
N LEU A 50 -10.54 -2.96 4.55
CA LEU A 50 -9.62 -3.49 3.53
C LEU A 50 -8.17 -3.02 3.70
N THR A 51 -7.80 -2.60 4.91
CA THR A 51 -6.41 -2.25 5.23
C THR A 51 -5.64 -3.51 5.56
N ALA A 52 -4.55 -3.80 4.84
CA ALA A 52 -3.67 -4.91 5.20
C ALA A 52 -3.08 -4.70 6.61
N ARG A 53 -3.37 -5.62 7.53
CA ARG A 53 -2.90 -5.59 8.92
C ARG A 53 -1.81 -6.61 9.19
N TYR A 54 -1.84 -7.73 8.48
CA TYR A 54 -0.85 -8.79 8.60
C TYR A 54 -0.49 -9.36 7.24
N ALA A 55 0.70 -9.93 7.14
CA ALA A 55 1.07 -10.80 6.04
C ALA A 55 1.71 -12.08 6.57
N THR A 56 1.32 -13.22 6.00
CA THR A 56 1.90 -14.53 6.33
C THR A 56 2.67 -15.11 5.16
N ASN A 57 3.73 -15.87 5.45
CA ASN A 57 4.41 -16.67 4.44
C ASN A 57 3.64 -17.97 4.12
N ALA A 58 4.17 -18.79 3.20
CA ALA A 58 3.57 -20.08 2.83
C ALA A 58 3.43 -21.09 3.99
N GLY A 59 4.21 -20.95 5.06
CA GLY A 59 4.10 -21.75 6.28
C GLY A 59 3.04 -21.24 7.26
N GLY A 60 2.35 -20.14 6.96
CA GLY A 60 1.36 -19.52 7.84
C GLY A 60 1.97 -18.62 8.93
N SER A 61 3.29 -18.45 8.96
CA SER A 61 3.94 -17.56 9.93
C SER A 61 3.74 -16.10 9.53
N THR A 62 3.34 -15.26 10.49
CA THR A 62 3.30 -13.80 10.31
C THR A 62 4.71 -13.26 10.10
N VAL A 63 4.95 -12.64 8.94
CA VAL A 63 6.25 -12.07 8.55
C VAL A 63 6.21 -10.55 8.41
N TRP A 64 5.01 -9.96 8.46
CA TRP A 64 4.79 -8.53 8.48
C TRP A 64 3.49 -8.22 9.23
N SER A 65 3.47 -7.13 9.99
CA SER A 65 2.28 -6.63 10.66
C SER A 65 2.29 -5.11 10.74
N TRP A 66 1.11 -4.50 10.73
CA TRP A 66 0.95 -3.06 10.81
C TRP A 66 -0.24 -2.68 11.70
N ASP A 67 0.06 -2.55 12.99
CA ASP A 67 -0.85 -2.01 13.99
C ASP A 67 -0.74 -0.48 14.00
N SER A 68 -1.34 0.14 12.99
CA SER A 68 -1.42 1.59 12.91
C SER A 68 -2.63 2.15 13.64
N GLY A 69 -2.42 3.27 14.30
CA GLY A 69 -3.48 4.13 14.82
C GLY A 69 -4.30 4.75 13.68
N ALA A 70 -5.27 5.57 14.05
CA ALA A 70 -6.30 6.08 13.14
C ALA A 70 -5.76 6.84 11.90
N PHE A 71 -4.53 7.34 11.96
CA PHE A 71 -3.90 8.12 10.89
C PHE A 71 -2.70 7.44 10.22
N GLY A 72 -2.38 6.19 10.57
CA GLY A 72 -1.35 5.44 9.82
C GLY A 72 0.09 5.88 10.10
N LYS A 73 0.38 6.48 11.27
CA LYS A 73 1.69 7.07 11.58
C LYS A 73 2.75 6.03 11.93
N GLU A 74 2.33 4.94 12.51
CA GLU A 74 3.17 3.88 13.03
C GLU A 74 3.85 3.15 11.88
N ALA A 75 5.09 2.72 12.08
CA ALA A 75 5.77 1.89 11.10
C ALA A 75 5.32 0.42 11.25
N PRO A 76 5.24 -0.33 10.15
CA PRO A 76 5.04 -1.77 10.25
C PRO A 76 6.25 -2.46 10.90
N THR A 77 6.01 -3.68 11.39
CA THR A 77 7.04 -4.55 11.98
C THR A 77 7.08 -5.89 11.27
N GLY A 78 8.22 -6.60 11.35
CA GLY A 78 8.42 -7.91 10.73
C GLY A 78 9.66 -7.95 9.85
N SER A 79 9.85 -9.08 9.17
CA SER A 79 10.98 -9.35 8.28
C SER A 79 10.68 -9.11 6.81
N ALA A 80 9.40 -9.06 6.44
CA ALA A 80 8.97 -8.78 5.08
C ALA A 80 8.58 -7.31 4.91
N THR A 81 8.47 -6.85 3.67
CA THR A 81 8.06 -5.48 3.33
C THR A 81 6.73 -5.51 2.60
N VAL A 82 5.72 -4.84 3.13
CA VAL A 82 4.46 -4.53 2.44
C VAL A 82 4.27 -3.01 2.47
N ASN A 83 4.18 -2.42 1.29
CA ASN A 83 4.09 -0.96 1.12
C ASN A 83 2.64 -0.46 1.00
N LEU A 84 1.66 -1.35 0.91
CA LEU A 84 0.25 -0.97 1.03
C LEU A 84 -0.01 -0.33 2.40
N ARG A 85 -0.85 0.71 2.41
CA ARG A 85 -1.32 1.39 3.61
C ARG A 85 -2.85 1.33 3.65
N PHE A 86 -3.54 2.38 4.09
CA PHE A 86 -5.00 2.46 3.96
C PHE A 86 -5.44 2.27 2.49
N PRO A 87 -6.72 1.98 2.21
CA PRO A 87 -7.18 1.70 0.86
C PRO A 87 -6.73 2.74 -0.18
N GLY A 88 -6.11 2.26 -1.25
CA GLY A 88 -5.56 3.09 -2.33
C GLY A 88 -4.24 3.81 -1.99
N GLN A 89 -3.73 3.67 -0.76
CA GLN A 89 -2.50 4.30 -0.32
C GLN A 89 -1.30 3.37 -0.45
N TYR A 90 -0.19 3.94 -0.88
CA TYR A 90 1.11 3.31 -1.00
C TYR A 90 2.15 4.11 -0.22
N PHE A 91 3.00 3.44 0.55
CA PHE A 91 4.08 4.08 1.29
C PHE A 91 5.26 4.42 0.39
N ASP A 92 5.49 5.72 0.21
CA ASP A 92 6.68 6.25 -0.44
C ASP A 92 7.79 6.40 0.60
N SER A 93 8.83 5.57 0.48
CA SER A 93 9.91 5.48 1.45
C SER A 93 10.85 6.68 1.42
N GLU A 94 10.92 7.36 0.29
CA GLU A 94 11.81 8.49 0.04
C GLU A 94 11.31 9.73 0.78
N THR A 95 9.98 9.88 0.88
CA THR A 95 9.33 11.01 1.55
C THR A 95 8.76 10.66 2.92
N GLY A 96 8.49 9.38 3.19
CA GLY A 96 7.74 8.92 4.35
C GLY A 96 6.24 9.22 4.27
N LEU A 97 5.75 9.68 3.13
CA LEU A 97 4.34 10.00 2.89
C LEU A 97 3.62 8.80 2.27
N HIS A 98 2.29 8.86 2.32
CA HIS A 98 1.43 7.87 1.68
C HIS A 98 0.93 8.44 0.35
N TYR A 99 1.46 7.94 -0.76
CA TYR A 99 0.95 8.25 -2.08
C TYR A 99 -0.44 7.64 -2.27
N ASN A 100 -1.42 8.46 -2.63
CA ASN A 100 -2.76 8.06 -2.99
C ASN A 100 -3.14 8.72 -4.31
N TRP A 101 -2.88 8.00 -5.40
CA TRP A 101 -3.24 8.37 -6.76
C TRP A 101 -2.67 9.73 -7.24
N HIS A 102 -3.28 10.86 -6.91
CA HIS A 102 -2.78 12.19 -7.31
C HIS A 102 -2.40 13.07 -6.12
N ARG A 103 -2.39 12.51 -4.91
CA ARG A 103 -2.08 13.26 -3.69
C ARG A 103 -1.18 12.47 -2.78
N TYR A 104 -0.46 13.20 -1.96
CA TYR A 104 0.31 12.64 -0.85
C TYR A 104 -0.41 12.93 0.46
N TYR A 105 -0.61 11.88 1.24
CA TYR A 105 -1.15 11.93 2.59
C TYR A 105 0.01 11.89 3.59
N ASP A 106 0.01 12.84 4.52
CA ASP A 106 0.94 12.91 5.63
C ASP A 106 0.30 12.26 6.86
N PRO A 107 0.77 11.08 7.28
CA PRO A 107 0.22 10.40 8.46
C PRO A 107 0.58 11.10 9.78
N ALA A 108 1.62 11.96 9.80
CA ALA A 108 1.99 12.70 11.01
C ALA A 108 0.97 13.80 11.34
N THR A 109 0.38 14.42 10.32
CA THR A 109 -0.68 15.45 10.47
C THR A 109 -2.08 14.90 10.21
N GLY A 110 -2.18 13.68 9.68
CA GLY A 110 -3.43 13.00 9.36
C GLY A 110 -4.17 13.61 8.16
N ARG A 111 -3.46 14.28 7.23
CA ARG A 111 -4.05 15.09 6.17
C ARG A 111 -3.29 15.00 4.86
N TYR A 112 -3.94 15.37 3.77
CA TYR A 112 -3.27 15.53 2.48
C TYR A 112 -2.49 16.84 2.45
N ILE A 113 -1.29 16.80 1.88
CA ILE A 113 -0.39 17.96 1.81
C ILE A 113 -0.77 18.95 0.70
N THR A 114 -1.69 18.56 -0.19
CA THR A 114 -2.24 19.41 -1.25
C THR A 114 -3.75 19.57 -1.07
N ARG A 115 -4.28 20.70 -1.57
CA ARG A 115 -5.73 20.91 -1.71
C ARG A 115 -6.31 19.87 -2.66
N ASP A 116 -7.61 19.61 -2.50
CA ASP A 116 -8.31 18.71 -3.40
C ASP A 116 -8.34 19.28 -4.83
N PRO A 117 -7.80 18.56 -5.83
CA PRO A 117 -7.75 19.05 -7.22
C PRO A 117 -9.13 19.13 -7.90
N LEU A 118 -10.17 18.50 -7.34
CA LEU A 118 -11.55 18.58 -7.86
C LEU A 118 -12.34 19.75 -7.28
N VAL A 119 -11.75 20.57 -6.41
CA VAL A 119 -12.37 21.83 -5.97
C VAL A 119 -12.31 22.81 -7.14
N VAL A 120 -13.33 22.77 -7.99
CA VAL A 120 -13.70 23.88 -8.85
C VAL A 120 -14.27 25.00 -7.98
N ASN A 121 -13.72 26.18 -8.20
CA ASN A 121 -14.02 27.45 -7.53
C ASN A 121 -15.50 27.58 -7.09
N PRO A 122 -15.82 27.83 -5.80
CA PRO A 122 -17.17 28.20 -5.43
C PRO A 122 -17.49 29.55 -6.08
N HIS A 123 -18.52 29.56 -6.91
CA HIS A 123 -19.00 30.71 -7.65
C HIS A 123 -19.09 31.97 -6.78
N ILE A 124 -18.44 33.05 -7.24
CA ILE A 124 -18.81 34.45 -6.96
C ILE A 124 -19.93 34.84 -7.91
#